data_AF-A0A1H7CY81-F1
#
_entry.id   AF-A0A1H7CY81-F1
#
_cell.length_a   1.000
_cell.length_b   1.000
_cell.length_c   1.000
_cell.angle_alpha   90.00
_cell.angle_beta   90.00
_cell.angle_gamma   90.00
#
_symmetry.space_group_name_H-M   'P 1'
#
loop_
_entity.id
_entity.type
_entity.pdbx_description
1 polymer ?
#
loop_
_entity_poly.entity_id
_entity_poly.type
_entity_poly.pdbx_seq_one_letter_code
_entity_poly.pdbx_strand_id
1 'polypeptide(L)'
;MRSIENMLGLWASGLRSSQAIVDWAGTAVARPDMPDDSRQELFELVTYGPEQCLKRARHDFSPRPARMSYLQQFCVRAIETELDSPVSALAFAHWAARGCMGEELSEPAVAFGYRLDHLLIDCEDEAAALAFVRNELPALLPQCRTVAAPFLDDEA
;
A
#
# COMPACT_ATOMS: atom_id res chain seq x y z
N MET A 1 13.54 -8.07 -4.45
CA MET A 1 13.76 -6.72 -3.87
C MET A 1 12.81 -5.73 -4.54
N ARG A 2 12.10 -4.90 -3.76
CA ARG A 2 11.17 -3.89 -4.28
C ARG A 2 11.93 -2.79 -5.02
N SER A 3 11.37 -2.28 -6.12
CA SER A 3 11.96 -1.12 -6.81
C SER A 3 11.78 0.15 -5.98
N ILE A 4 12.65 1.14 -6.21
CA ILE A 4 12.53 2.46 -5.58
C ILE A 4 11.18 3.09 -5.93
N GLU A 5 10.73 2.96 -7.18
CA GLU A 5 9.44 3.46 -7.64
C GLU A 5 8.26 2.83 -6.89
N ASN A 6 8.29 1.52 -6.62
CA ASN A 6 7.23 0.84 -5.88
C ASN A 6 7.20 1.30 -4.41
N MET A 7 8.35 1.47 -3.79
CA MET A 7 8.44 1.98 -2.41
C MET A 7 7.95 3.43 -2.31
N LEU A 8 8.32 4.27 -3.27
CA LEU A 8 7.80 5.62 -3.37
C LEU A 8 6.30 5.63 -3.69
N GLY A 9 5.80 4.66 -4.44
CA GLY A 9 4.37 4.45 -4.69
C GLY A 9 3.59 4.11 -3.42
N LEU A 10 4.12 3.21 -2.59
CA LEU A 10 3.58 2.89 -1.27
C LEU A 10 3.55 4.13 -0.36
N TRP A 11 4.63 4.90 -0.34
CA TRP A 11 4.71 6.16 0.41
C TRP A 11 3.67 7.18 -0.09
N ALA A 12 3.61 7.43 -1.40
CA ALA A 12 2.67 8.38 -1.99
C ALA A 12 1.20 7.98 -1.78
N SER A 13 0.93 6.68 -1.62
CA SER A 13 -0.40 6.13 -1.31
C SER A 13 -0.73 6.12 0.19
N GLY A 14 0.17 6.65 1.03
CA GLY A 14 0.02 6.69 2.49
C GLY A 14 0.10 5.31 3.16
N LEU A 15 0.69 4.32 2.49
CA LEU A 15 0.89 2.96 3.00
C LEU A 15 2.20 2.82 3.79
N ARG A 16 3.12 3.76 3.59
CA ARG A 16 4.41 3.80 4.28
C ARG A 16 4.71 5.24 4.72
N SER A 17 5.27 5.38 5.91
CA SER A 17 5.79 6.65 6.37
C SER A 17 7.13 6.97 5.68
N SER A 18 7.54 8.23 5.73
CA SER A 18 8.84 8.65 5.20
C SER A 18 9.99 7.95 5.93
N GLN A 19 9.85 7.73 7.23
CA GLN A 19 10.81 6.96 8.02
C GLN A 19 10.90 5.51 7.53
N ALA A 20 9.77 4.87 7.20
CA ALA A 20 9.79 3.50 6.67
C ALA A 20 10.52 3.41 5.30
N ILE A 21 10.47 4.47 4.48
CA ILE A 21 11.25 4.53 3.23
C ILE A 21 12.74 4.68 3.53
N VAL A 22 13.11 5.53 4.48
CA VAL A 22 14.51 5.72 4.91
C VAL A 22 15.08 4.41 5.46
N ASP A 23 14.36 3.72 6.33
CA ASP A 23 14.81 2.46 6.95
C ASP A 23 14.95 1.33 5.91
N TRP A 24 13.99 1.24 4.98
CA TRP A 24 14.07 0.32 3.85
C TRP A 24 15.29 0.63 2.96
N ALA A 25 15.50 1.90 2.60
CA ALA A 25 16.62 2.31 1.77
C ALA A 25 17.96 2.02 2.45
N GLY A 26 18.06 2.27 3.77
CA GLY A 26 19.25 1.94 4.56
C GLY A 26 19.57 0.44 4.54
N THR A 27 18.54 -0.39 4.67
CA THR A 27 18.67 -1.85 4.59
C THR A 27 19.07 -2.30 3.17
N ALA A 28 18.51 -1.68 2.13
CA ALA A 28 18.84 -1.97 0.73
C ALA A 28 20.30 -1.59 0.39
N VAL A 29 20.79 -0.44 0.86
CA VAL A 29 22.19 -0.01 0.66
C VAL A 29 23.19 -0.98 1.30
N ALA A 30 22.83 -1.57 2.44
CA ALA A 30 23.70 -2.51 3.14
C ALA A 30 23.81 -3.89 2.46
N ARG A 31 23.05 -4.15 1.39
CA ARG A 31 23.05 -5.44 0.70
C ARG A 31 24.29 -5.60 -0.21
N PRO A 32 25.03 -6.72 -0.10
CA PRO A 32 26.25 -6.93 -0.89
C PRO A 32 26.01 -7.06 -2.40
N ASP A 33 24.81 -7.49 -2.80
CA ASP A 33 24.39 -7.76 -4.17
C ASP A 33 23.69 -6.56 -4.85
N MET A 34 23.62 -5.41 -4.17
CA MET A 34 22.95 -4.23 -4.70
C MET A 34 23.71 -3.66 -5.92
N PRO A 35 23.06 -3.52 -7.09
CA PRO A 35 23.64 -2.85 -8.25
C PRO A 35 24.12 -1.42 -7.96
N ASP A 36 25.27 -1.03 -8.53
CA ASP A 36 25.86 0.31 -8.34
C ASP A 36 24.98 1.43 -8.90
N ASP A 37 24.22 1.14 -9.96
CA ASP A 37 23.39 2.10 -10.69
C ASP A 37 22.22 2.65 -9.88
N SER A 38 21.70 1.88 -8.93
CA SER A 38 20.58 2.25 -8.05
C SER A 38 21.05 2.67 -6.66
N ARG A 39 22.36 2.56 -6.39
CA ARG A 39 22.92 2.80 -5.06
C ARG A 39 22.92 4.28 -4.71
N GLN A 40 23.12 5.15 -5.70
CA GLN A 40 23.08 6.60 -5.48
C GLN A 40 21.72 7.06 -4.99
N GLU A 41 20.63 6.69 -5.66
CA GLU A 41 19.29 7.10 -5.26
C GLU A 41 18.88 6.56 -3.89
N LEU A 42 19.31 5.35 -3.54
CA LEU A 42 19.09 4.83 -2.20
C LEU A 42 19.84 5.63 -1.13
N PHE A 43 21.10 6.02 -1.38
CA PHE A 43 21.84 6.90 -0.47
C PHE A 43 21.18 8.27 -0.32
N GLU A 44 20.64 8.82 -1.41
CA GLU A 44 19.89 10.07 -1.36
C GLU A 44 18.62 9.93 -0.51
N LEU A 45 17.88 8.82 -0.67
CA LEU A 45 16.70 8.55 0.17
C LEU A 45 17.05 8.42 1.65
N VAL A 46 18.15 7.75 1.98
CA VAL A 46 18.64 7.66 3.37
C VAL A 46 19.01 9.03 3.93
N THR A 47 19.66 9.86 3.11
CA THR A 47 20.23 11.15 3.54
C THR A 47 19.16 12.23 3.66
N TYR A 48 18.22 12.30 2.72
CA TYR A 48 17.30 13.42 2.57
C TYR A 48 15.83 13.06 2.77
N GLY A 49 15.48 11.77 2.73
CA GLY A 49 14.11 11.29 2.77
C GLY A 49 13.34 11.48 1.44
N PRO A 50 12.19 10.80 1.28
CA PRO A 50 11.41 10.84 0.05
C PRO A 50 10.87 12.24 -0.29
N GLU A 51 10.48 13.04 0.70
CA GLU A 51 9.94 14.40 0.49
C GLU A 51 10.91 15.32 -0.24
N GLN A 52 12.18 15.31 0.17
CA GLN A 52 13.18 16.20 -0.40
C GLN A 52 13.70 15.66 -1.73
N CYS A 53 13.89 14.34 -1.84
CA CYS A 53 14.31 13.72 -3.11
C CYS A 53 13.31 14.00 -4.23
N LEU A 54 12.00 13.91 -3.95
CA LEU A 54 10.97 14.13 -4.97
C LEU A 54 10.75 15.59 -5.37
N LYS A 55 11.27 16.56 -4.62
CA LYS A 55 11.30 17.98 -5.04
C LYS A 55 12.38 18.28 -6.07
N ARG A 56 13.41 17.43 -6.18
CA ARG A 56 14.51 17.61 -7.12
C ARG A 56 14.06 17.34 -8.56
N ALA A 57 14.79 17.90 -9.51
CA ALA A 57 14.51 17.65 -10.92
C ALA A 57 14.74 16.17 -11.27
N ARG A 58 14.09 15.68 -12.33
CA ARG A 58 14.15 14.26 -12.70
C ARG A 58 15.55 13.79 -13.10
N HIS A 59 16.41 14.69 -13.57
CA HIS A 59 17.80 14.35 -13.89
C HIS A 59 18.69 14.27 -12.64
N ASP A 60 18.27 14.86 -11.51
CA ASP A 60 19.01 14.83 -10.24
C ASP A 60 18.60 13.66 -9.35
N PHE A 61 17.31 13.31 -9.39
CA PHE A 61 16.75 12.11 -8.76
C PHE A 61 15.75 11.53 -9.76
N SER A 62 16.09 10.40 -10.38
CA SER A 62 15.30 9.81 -11.46
C SER A 62 14.01 9.10 -11.01
N PRO A 63 13.97 8.37 -9.86
CA PRO A 63 12.82 7.56 -9.48
C PRO A 63 11.60 8.41 -9.17
N ARG A 64 10.42 7.93 -9.59
CA ARG A 64 9.15 8.58 -9.29
C ARG A 64 8.17 7.55 -8.72
N PRO A 65 7.24 7.96 -7.83
CA PRO A 65 6.26 7.06 -7.27
C PRO A 65 5.52 6.30 -8.38
N ALA A 66 5.55 4.98 -8.32
CA ALA A 66 4.69 4.15 -9.16
C ALA A 66 3.22 4.47 -8.82
N ARG A 67 2.40 4.71 -9.84
CA ARG A 67 0.96 4.89 -9.62
C ARG A 67 0.36 3.55 -9.20
N MET A 68 -0.34 3.55 -8.08
CA MET A 68 -1.07 2.38 -7.59
C MET A 68 -2.55 2.53 -7.90
N SER A 69 -3.11 1.57 -8.63
CA SER A 69 -4.56 1.44 -8.81
C SER A 69 -5.26 1.18 -7.46
N TYR A 70 -6.58 1.42 -7.40
CA TYR A 70 -7.38 1.05 -6.24
C TYR A 70 -7.18 -0.42 -5.85
N LEU A 71 -7.22 -1.34 -6.82
CA LEU A 71 -7.01 -2.77 -6.59
C LEU A 71 -5.65 -3.06 -5.93
N GLN A 72 -4.56 -2.45 -6.42
CA GLN A 72 -3.24 -2.64 -5.82
C GLN A 72 -3.18 -2.13 -4.38
N GLN A 73 -3.73 -0.94 -4.11
CA GLN A 73 -3.78 -0.40 -2.76
C GLN A 73 -4.67 -1.25 -1.84
N PHE A 74 -5.80 -1.73 -2.35
CA PHE A 74 -6.71 -2.62 -1.64
C PHE A 74 -5.99 -3.90 -1.23
N CYS A 75 -5.30 -4.54 -2.18
CA CYS A 75 -4.60 -5.79 -1.91
C CYS A 75 -3.46 -5.64 -0.90
N VAL A 76 -2.69 -4.55 -0.98
CA VAL A 76 -1.64 -4.27 0.03
C VAL A 76 -2.26 -4.06 1.40
N ARG A 77 -3.29 -3.20 1.52
CA ARG A 77 -3.95 -2.94 2.80
C ARG A 77 -4.64 -4.17 3.36
N ALA A 78 -5.27 -4.97 2.51
CA ALA A 78 -5.96 -6.20 2.91
C ALA A 78 -5.01 -7.19 3.59
N ILE A 79 -3.80 -7.36 3.06
CA ILE A 79 -2.79 -8.27 3.62
C ILE A 79 -2.21 -7.73 4.92
N GLU A 80 -2.08 -6.41 5.04
CA GLU A 80 -1.58 -5.73 6.24
C GLU A 80 -2.66 -5.52 7.31
N THR A 81 -3.92 -5.83 7.00
CA THR A 81 -5.04 -5.66 7.93
C THR A 81 -5.00 -6.72 9.01
N GLU A 82 -4.92 -6.29 10.26
CA GLU A 82 -5.05 -7.16 11.43
C GLU A 82 -6.54 -7.40 11.70
N LEU A 83 -7.09 -8.50 11.19
CA LEU A 83 -8.53 -8.81 11.29
C LEU A 83 -9.04 -8.89 12.75
N ASP A 84 -8.19 -9.34 13.67
CA ASP A 84 -8.54 -9.44 15.09
C ASP A 84 -8.59 -8.07 15.79
N SER A 85 -7.94 -7.05 15.23
CA SER A 85 -7.94 -5.68 15.74
C SER A 85 -9.13 -4.89 15.15
N PRO A 86 -10.15 -4.52 15.95
CA PRO A 86 -11.26 -3.72 15.44
C PRO A 86 -10.81 -2.39 14.84
N VAL A 87 -9.76 -1.78 15.42
CA VAL A 87 -9.19 -0.51 14.93
C VAL A 87 -8.57 -0.70 13.54
N SER A 88 -7.79 -1.76 13.34
CA SER A 88 -7.16 -2.04 12.05
C SER A 88 -8.20 -2.37 10.97
N ALA A 89 -9.13 -3.28 11.29
CA ALA A 89 -10.18 -3.71 10.37
C ALA A 89 -11.15 -2.57 9.99
N LEU A 90 -11.53 -1.70 10.94
CA LEU A 90 -12.36 -0.52 10.63
C LEU A 90 -11.60 0.53 9.84
N ALA A 91 -10.32 0.77 10.15
CA ALA A 91 -9.49 1.68 9.35
C ALA A 91 -9.39 1.22 7.89
N PHE A 92 -9.22 -0.09 7.67
CA PHE A 92 -9.31 -0.70 6.34
C PHE A 92 -10.69 -0.49 5.72
N ALA A 93 -11.77 -0.77 6.46
CA ALA A 93 -13.14 -0.64 5.97
C ALA A 93 -13.45 0.78 5.46
N HIS A 94 -13.14 1.80 6.27
CA HIS A 94 -13.34 3.20 5.90
C HIS A 94 -12.49 3.64 4.70
N TRP A 95 -11.29 3.08 4.55
CA TRP A 95 -10.48 3.35 3.37
C TRP A 95 -11.09 2.70 2.12
N ALA A 96 -11.47 1.42 2.20
CA ALA A 96 -12.02 0.66 1.07
C ALA A 96 -13.34 1.26 0.57
N ALA A 97 -14.24 1.63 1.49
CA ALA A 97 -15.51 2.28 1.18
C ALA A 97 -15.34 3.58 0.39
N ARG A 98 -14.38 4.42 0.79
CA ARG A 98 -14.12 5.70 0.10
C ARG A 98 -13.36 5.51 -1.22
N GLY A 99 -12.43 4.56 -1.24
CA GLY A 99 -11.54 4.34 -2.37
C GLY A 99 -12.20 3.67 -3.58
N CYS A 100 -13.31 2.95 -3.38
CA CYS A 100 -13.97 2.21 -4.46
C CYS A 100 -14.83 3.09 -5.38
N MET A 101 -15.06 4.36 -5.02
CA MET A 101 -15.98 5.24 -5.73
C MET A 101 -15.50 5.55 -7.15
N GLY A 102 -16.30 5.18 -8.15
CA GLY A 102 -15.98 5.40 -9.56
C GLY A 102 -15.07 4.35 -10.19
N GLU A 103 -14.75 3.28 -9.46
CA GLU A 103 -14.03 2.10 -9.95
C GLU A 103 -14.98 1.08 -10.62
N GLU A 104 -14.42 0.08 -11.29
CA GLU A 104 -15.18 -0.93 -12.02
C GLU A 104 -15.89 -1.93 -11.09
N LEU A 105 -17.22 -1.96 -11.12
CA LEU A 105 -18.06 -2.77 -10.22
C LEU A 105 -17.89 -4.28 -10.40
N SER A 106 -17.43 -4.73 -11.57
CA SER A 106 -17.17 -6.16 -11.78
C SER A 106 -15.98 -6.69 -10.97
N GLU A 107 -15.11 -5.82 -10.45
CA GLU A 107 -13.98 -6.21 -9.62
C GLU A 107 -14.45 -6.55 -8.18
N PRO A 108 -14.12 -7.74 -7.64
CA PRO A 108 -14.55 -8.15 -6.30
C PRO A 108 -14.15 -7.16 -5.19
N ALA A 109 -12.97 -6.55 -5.30
CA ALA A 109 -12.48 -5.54 -4.36
C ALA A 109 -13.32 -4.25 -4.37
N VAL A 110 -13.91 -3.90 -5.52
CA VAL A 110 -14.78 -2.72 -5.68
C VAL A 110 -16.15 -3.02 -5.11
N ALA A 111 -16.74 -4.17 -5.44
CA ALA A 111 -18.01 -4.61 -4.86
C ALA A 111 -17.93 -4.72 -3.32
N PHE A 112 -16.81 -5.22 -2.80
CA PHE A 112 -16.51 -5.25 -1.37
C PHE A 112 -16.50 -3.84 -0.76
N GLY A 113 -15.85 -2.87 -1.41
CA GLY A 113 -15.82 -1.48 -0.99
C GLY A 113 -17.21 -0.84 -0.95
N TYR A 114 -18.01 -1.02 -2.00
CA TYR A 114 -19.39 -0.50 -2.04
C TYR A 114 -20.28 -1.11 -0.95
N ARG A 115 -20.08 -2.40 -0.62
CA ARG A 115 -20.82 -3.02 0.49
C ARG A 115 -20.45 -2.39 1.83
N LEU A 116 -19.17 -2.06 2.03
CA LEU A 116 -18.73 -1.36 3.22
C LEU A 116 -19.24 0.08 3.28
N ASP A 117 -19.26 0.79 2.15
CA ASP A 117 -19.83 2.13 2.07
C ASP A 117 -21.29 2.14 2.52
N HIS A 118 -22.10 1.23 1.99
CA HIS A 118 -23.48 1.07 2.43
C HIS A 118 -23.61 0.82 3.94
N LEU A 119 -22.80 -0.08 4.51
CA LEU A 119 -22.85 -0.39 5.94
C LEU A 119 -22.42 0.79 6.82
N LEU A 120 -21.37 1.51 6.41
CA LEU A 120 -20.78 2.59 7.20
C LEU A 120 -21.54 3.92 7.05
N ILE A 121 -22.04 4.22 5.86
CA ILE A 121 -22.61 5.53 5.51
C ILE A 121 -24.14 5.50 5.51
N ASP A 122 -24.76 4.52 4.86
CA ASP A 122 -26.23 4.47 4.78
C ASP A 122 -26.84 3.86 6.05
N CYS A 123 -26.20 2.83 6.61
CA CYS A 123 -26.69 2.12 7.78
C CYS A 123 -26.10 2.62 9.11
N GLU A 124 -25.01 3.39 9.08
CA GLU A 124 -24.25 3.82 10.26
C GLU A 124 -23.90 2.65 11.22
N ASP A 125 -23.65 1.45 10.67
CA ASP A 125 -23.42 0.21 11.42
C ASP A 125 -21.97 -0.28 11.29
N GLU A 126 -21.10 0.29 12.10
CA GLU A 126 -19.68 -0.11 12.18
C GLU A 126 -19.51 -1.57 12.62
N ALA A 127 -20.41 -2.11 13.45
CA ALA A 127 -20.32 -3.49 13.91
C ALA A 127 -20.58 -4.47 12.77
N ALA A 128 -21.56 -4.17 11.91
CA ALA A 128 -21.81 -4.94 10.70
C ALA A 128 -20.68 -4.80 9.68
N ALA A 129 -20.11 -3.61 9.50
CA ALA A 129 -18.95 -3.41 8.64
C ALA A 129 -17.73 -4.22 9.12
N LEU A 130 -17.45 -4.21 10.42
CA LEU A 130 -16.38 -4.99 11.04
C LEU A 130 -16.60 -6.50 10.84
N ALA A 131 -17.83 -6.98 11.07
CA ALA A 131 -18.19 -8.38 10.84
C ALA A 131 -18.02 -8.76 9.36
N PHE A 132 -18.43 -7.88 8.44
CA PHE A 132 -18.27 -8.09 7.00
C PHE A 132 -16.80 -8.21 6.60
N VAL A 133 -15.92 -7.31 7.07
CA VAL A 133 -14.48 -7.42 6.79
C VAL A 133 -13.92 -8.75 7.27
N ARG A 134 -14.22 -9.15 8.51
CA ARG A 134 -13.70 -10.40 9.09
C ARG A 134 -14.16 -11.65 8.37
N ASN A 135 -15.38 -11.64 7.86
CA ASN A 135 -15.97 -12.81 7.20
C ASN A 135 -15.57 -12.90 5.72
N GLU A 136 -15.54 -11.78 5.01
CA GLU A 136 -15.42 -11.76 3.55
C GLU A 136 -13.99 -11.47 3.07
N LEU A 137 -13.20 -10.67 3.80
CA LEU A 137 -11.83 -10.35 3.39
C LEU A 137 -10.93 -11.60 3.27
N PRO A 138 -11.01 -12.62 4.16
CA PRO A 138 -10.18 -13.82 4.04
C PRO A 138 -10.26 -14.52 2.69
N ALA A 139 -11.43 -14.53 2.04
CA ALA A 139 -11.62 -15.15 0.74
C ALA A 139 -10.89 -14.41 -0.39
N LEU A 140 -10.62 -13.11 -0.22
CA LEU A 140 -9.92 -12.27 -1.20
C LEU A 140 -8.39 -12.29 -1.01
N LEU A 141 -7.90 -12.70 0.17
CA LEU A 141 -6.48 -12.66 0.51
C LEU A 141 -5.57 -13.44 -0.47
N PRO A 142 -5.94 -14.63 -0.99
CA PRO A 142 -5.08 -15.33 -1.95
C PRO A 142 -4.78 -14.51 -3.20
N GLN A 143 -5.81 -13.89 -3.80
CA GLN A 143 -5.63 -13.02 -4.96
C GLN A 143 -4.89 -11.74 -4.58
N CYS A 144 -5.18 -11.19 -3.39
CA CYS A 144 -4.48 -10.00 -2.91
C CYS A 144 -2.98 -10.24 -2.83
N ARG A 145 -2.53 -11.40 -2.35
CA ARG A 145 -1.10 -11.74 -2.27
C ARG A 145 -0.43 -11.71 -3.64
N THR A 146 -1.09 -12.21 -4.69
CA THR A 146 -0.58 -12.15 -6.06
C THR A 146 -0.46 -10.71 -6.56
N VAL A 147 -1.49 -9.89 -6.36
CA VAL A 147 -1.50 -8.49 -6.82
C VAL A 147 -0.49 -7.63 -6.04
N ALA A 148 -0.36 -7.88 -4.74
CA ALA A 148 0.51 -7.14 -3.85
C ALA A 148 1.97 -7.60 -3.93
N ALA A 149 2.28 -8.77 -4.51
CA ALA A 149 3.63 -9.33 -4.57
C ALA A 149 4.73 -8.34 -4.99
N PRO A 150 4.52 -7.44 -5.99
CA PRO A 150 5.54 -6.44 -6.35
C PRO A 150 5.85 -5.38 -5.27
N PHE A 151 4.99 -5.29 -4.25
CA PHE A 151 5.02 -4.31 -3.16
C PHE A 151 5.30 -4.93 -1.79
N LEU A 152 5.22 -6.25 -1.68
CA LEU A 152 5.59 -7.02 -0.51
C LEU A 152 7.08 -7.37 -0.59
N ASP A 153 7.72 -7.57 0.56
CA ASP A 153 9.08 -8.12 0.56
C ASP A 153 9.04 -9.57 0.10
N ASP A 154 10.09 -9.98 -0.62
CA ASP A 154 10.43 -11.40 -0.70
C ASP A 154 10.76 -11.82 0.74
N GLU A 155 9.87 -12.57 1.40
CA GLU A 155 10.22 -13.23 2.66
C GLU A 155 11.46 -14.11 2.37
N ALA A 156 12.55 -13.82 3.09
CA ALA A 156 13.71 -14.69 3.23
C ALA A 156 13.46 -15.69 4.37
#